data_AF-A0A9E3FSA2-F1
#
_entry.id   AF-A0A9E3FSA2-F1
#
_cell.length_a   1.000
_cell.length_b   1.000
_cell.length_c   1.000
_cell.angle_alpha   90.00
_cell.angle_beta   90.00
_cell.angle_gamma   90.00
#
_symmetry.space_group_name_H-M   'P 1'
#
loop_
_entity.id
_entity.type
_entity.pdbx_description
1 polymer ?
#
loop_
_entity_poly.entity_id
_entity_poly.type
_entity_poly.pdbx_seq_one_letter_code
_entity_poly.pdbx_strand_id
1 'polypeptide(L)'
;MLVPASERSKKFCIGREFDPIKVGLETTCGPGTFVLDTSLLGNSNAGHSFQDGPRGTGVIGPLLTDDQRWALVEYLKSIPEEPGRVTPFGGPQQ
;
A
#
# COMPACT_ATOMS: atom_id res chain seq x y z
N MET A 1 0.69 0.14 -0.79
CA MET A 1 0.66 0.23 -2.26
C MET A 1 1.38 -0.96 -2.86
N LEU A 2 0.62 -1.99 -3.20
CA LEU A 2 1.13 -3.31 -3.59
C LEU A 2 1.22 -3.48 -5.13
N VAL A 3 1.14 -2.37 -5.86
CA VAL A 3 1.27 -2.29 -7.32
C VAL A 3 2.64 -1.70 -7.71
N PRO A 4 3.10 -1.96 -8.95
CA PRO A 4 4.33 -1.37 -9.49
C PRO A 4 4.36 0.16 -9.35
N ALA A 5 5.58 0.70 -9.20
CA ALA A 5 5.79 2.14 -9.00
C ALA A 5 5.27 3.02 -10.15
N SER A 6 5.27 2.48 -11.37
CA SER A 6 4.80 3.13 -12.59
C SER A 6 3.28 3.27 -12.67
N GLU A 7 2.53 2.39 -12.00
CA GLU A 7 1.06 2.35 -12.05
C GLU A 7 0.40 3.25 -11.01
N ARG A 8 1.22 3.94 -10.20
CA ARG A 8 0.77 4.77 -9.09
C ARG A 8 0.37 6.15 -9.57
N SER A 9 -0.74 6.66 -9.09
CA SER A 9 -1.19 8.03 -9.35
C SER A 9 -0.10 9.05 -8.99
N LYS A 10 0.15 9.99 -9.91
CA LYS A 10 1.11 11.08 -9.69
C LYS A 10 0.50 12.29 -8.98
N LYS A 11 -0.83 12.40 -9.02
CA LYS A 11 -1.61 13.42 -8.32
C LYS A 11 -2.83 12.77 -7.71
N PHE A 12 -3.05 13.00 -6.43
CA PHE A 12 -4.24 12.52 -5.72
C PHE A 12 -4.53 13.43 -4.53
N CYS A 13 -5.79 13.45 -4.10
CA CYS A 13 -6.18 14.21 -2.93
C CYS A 13 -5.92 13.40 -1.65
N ILE A 14 -5.55 14.09 -0.58
CA ILE A 14 -5.33 13.52 0.74
C ILE A 14 -6.23 14.28 1.71
N GLY A 15 -7.03 13.53 2.47
CA GLY A 15 -7.86 14.02 3.55
C GLY A 15 -7.59 13.26 4.85
N ARG A 16 -8.57 13.26 5.75
CA ARG A 16 -8.52 12.54 7.03
C ARG A 16 -9.28 11.22 7.01
N GLU A 17 -10.05 10.98 5.96
CA GLU A 17 -10.92 9.82 5.83
C GLU A 17 -10.11 8.56 5.51
N PHE A 18 -10.43 7.48 6.20
CA PHE A 18 -9.78 6.18 6.06
C PHE A 18 -10.65 5.22 5.24
N ASP A 19 -10.06 4.54 4.27
CA ASP A 19 -10.65 3.44 3.51
C ASP A 19 -10.28 2.11 4.20
N PRO A 20 -11.20 1.47 4.95
CA PRO A 20 -10.93 0.20 5.63
C PRO A 20 -10.86 -0.99 4.68
N ILE A 21 -11.36 -0.87 3.44
CA ILE A 21 -11.30 -1.95 2.46
C ILE A 21 -9.87 -2.06 1.92
N LYS A 22 -9.27 -0.93 1.54
CA LYS A 22 -7.90 -0.88 0.98
C LYS A 22 -6.81 -0.63 2.03
N VAL A 23 -7.18 -0.37 3.28
CA VAL A 23 -6.24 -0.05 4.38
C VAL A 23 -5.40 1.17 4.01
N GLY A 24 -6.06 2.29 3.73
CA GLY A 24 -5.41 3.52 3.24
C GLY A 24 -6.27 4.76 3.45
N LEU A 25 -5.85 5.89 2.89
CA LEU A 25 -6.65 7.12 2.91
C LEU A 25 -7.57 7.19 1.70
N GLU A 26 -8.74 7.78 1.87
CA GLU A 26 -9.63 8.11 0.76
C GLU A 26 -8.97 9.19 -0.12
N THR A 27 -8.92 8.94 -1.43
CA THR A 27 -8.18 9.79 -2.37
C THR A 27 -9.06 10.71 -3.22
N THR A 28 -10.37 10.69 -2.99
CA THR A 28 -11.33 11.57 -3.68
C THR A 28 -11.18 13.02 -3.22
N CYS A 29 -11.21 13.95 -4.17
CA CYS A 29 -11.09 15.37 -3.88
C CYS A 29 -12.40 15.94 -3.33
N GLY A 30 -12.28 16.74 -2.27
CA GLY A 30 -13.41 17.39 -1.61
C GLY A 30 -12.99 18.55 -0.70
N PRO A 31 -13.94 19.20 -0.02
CA PRO A 31 -13.65 20.27 0.93
C PRO A 31 -12.65 19.81 2.01
N GLY A 32 -11.60 20.60 2.25
CA GLY A 32 -10.59 20.28 3.27
C GLY A 32 -9.53 19.24 2.86
N THR A 33 -9.52 18.81 1.60
CA THR A 33 -8.46 17.92 1.06
C THR A 33 -7.29 18.72 0.48
N PHE A 34 -6.11 18.11 0.45
CA PHE A 34 -4.89 18.65 -0.17
C PHE A 34 -4.48 17.79 -1.36
N VAL A 35 -4.09 18.41 -2.49
CA VAL A 35 -3.57 17.70 -3.65
C VAL A 35 -2.09 17.40 -3.43
N LEU A 36 -1.74 16.12 -3.26
CA LEU A 36 -0.34 15.69 -3.28
C LEU A 36 0.11 15.44 -4.73
N ASP A 37 1.09 16.22 -5.18
CA ASP A 37 1.76 16.03 -6.46
C ASP A 37 3.14 15.38 -6.25
N THR A 38 3.28 14.15 -6.71
CA THR A 38 4.49 13.33 -6.50
C THR A 38 5.61 13.65 -7.48
N SER A 39 5.40 14.58 -8.42
CA SER A 39 6.44 15.09 -9.31
C SER A 39 7.28 16.19 -8.64
N LEU A 40 6.78 16.77 -7.54
CA LEU A 40 7.50 17.78 -6.77
C LEU A 40 8.64 17.16 -5.97
N LEU A 41 9.71 17.95 -5.77
CA LEU A 41 10.86 17.53 -5.00
C LEU A 41 10.44 17.18 -3.57
N GLY A 42 10.82 15.99 -3.11
CA GLY A 42 10.47 15.47 -1.78
C GLY A 42 9.13 14.73 -1.68
N ASN A 43 8.27 14.78 -2.71
CA ASN A 43 6.95 14.14 -2.69
C ASN A 43 6.88 12.80 -3.45
N SER A 44 8.03 12.25 -3.86
CA SER A 44 8.06 11.05 -4.69
C SER A 44 7.37 9.85 -4.03
N ASN A 45 6.55 9.14 -4.79
CA ASN A 45 5.94 7.86 -4.40
C ASN A 45 6.61 6.64 -5.08
N ALA A 46 7.85 6.82 -5.56
CA ALA A 46 8.65 5.76 -6.17
C ALA A 46 9.24 4.80 -5.12
N GLY A 47 9.84 3.70 -5.58
CA GLY A 47 10.43 2.66 -4.73
C GLY A 47 9.39 1.78 -4.02
N HIS A 48 9.87 0.83 -3.22
CA HIS A 48 9.04 -0.27 -2.67
C HIS A 48 8.12 -0.89 -3.75
N SER A 49 8.69 -1.18 -4.91
CA SER A 49 7.96 -1.70 -6.05
C SER A 49 7.97 -3.23 -6.08
N PHE A 50 6.80 -3.82 -6.25
CA PHE A 50 6.61 -5.23 -6.56
C PHE A 50 6.39 -5.34 -8.07
N GLN A 51 7.45 -5.65 -8.82
CA GLN A 51 7.43 -5.70 -10.27
C GLN A 51 8.50 -6.68 -10.76
N ASP A 52 8.27 -7.28 -11.92
CA ASP A 52 9.26 -8.17 -12.51
C ASP A 52 10.48 -7.38 -13.01
N GLY A 53 11.66 -7.98 -12.82
CA GLY A 53 12.93 -7.37 -13.21
C GLY A 53 14.04 -7.54 -12.18
N PRO A 54 15.24 -6.99 -12.47
CA PRO A 54 16.35 -7.02 -11.54
C PRO A 54 16.01 -6.24 -10.25
N ARG A 55 16.45 -6.77 -9.11
CA ARG A 55 16.39 -6.04 -7.84
C ARG A 55 17.32 -4.82 -7.90
N GLY A 56 16.97 -3.77 -7.16
CA GLY A 56 17.65 -2.48 -7.19
C GLY A 56 16.70 -1.35 -7.53
N THR A 57 17.17 -0.10 -7.44
CA THR A 57 16.39 1.13 -7.78
C THR A 57 14.99 1.20 -7.15
N GLY A 58 14.81 0.57 -5.98
CA GLY A 58 13.55 0.54 -5.25
C GLY A 58 12.60 -0.62 -5.60
N VAL A 59 13.00 -1.57 -6.45
CA VAL A 59 12.30 -2.86 -6.65
C VAL A 59 12.68 -3.82 -5.52
N ILE A 60 11.67 -4.34 -4.80
CA ILE A 60 11.85 -5.15 -3.59
C ILE A 60 11.37 -6.59 -3.74
N GLY A 61 10.58 -6.89 -4.78
CA GLY A 61 10.00 -8.21 -4.98
C GLY A 61 9.39 -8.36 -6.38
N PRO A 62 8.94 -9.58 -6.72
CA PRO A 62 8.30 -9.87 -8.00
C PRO A 62 6.97 -9.13 -8.13
N LEU A 63 6.40 -9.14 -9.34
CA LEU A 63 5.04 -8.66 -9.55
C LEU A 63 4.05 -9.52 -8.75
N LEU A 64 3.15 -8.86 -8.01
CA LEU A 64 2.07 -9.54 -7.27
C LEU A 64 0.84 -9.71 -8.15
N THR A 65 0.24 -10.90 -8.11
CA THR A 65 -1.10 -11.12 -8.68
C THR A 65 -2.16 -10.35 -7.88
N ASP A 66 -3.36 -10.17 -8.43
CA ASP A 66 -4.43 -9.48 -7.72
C ASP A 66 -4.81 -10.19 -6.41
N ASP A 67 -4.96 -11.52 -6.46
CA ASP A 67 -5.25 -12.36 -5.29
C ASP A 67 -4.18 -12.22 -4.20
N GLN A 68 -2.89 -12.19 -4.59
CA GLN A 68 -1.80 -12.00 -3.63
C GLN A 68 -1.85 -10.61 -2.98
N ARG A 69 -2.21 -9.57 -3.74
CA ARG A 69 -2.37 -8.22 -3.19
C ARG A 69 -3.51 -8.17 -2.18
N TRP A 70 -4.65 -8.77 -2.48
CA TRP A 70 -5.77 -8.83 -1.55
C TRP A 70 -5.46 -9.69 -0.33
N ALA A 71 -4.79 -10.82 -0.49
CA ALA A 71 -4.35 -11.64 0.64
C ALA A 71 -3.43 -10.86 1.60
N LEU A 72 -2.52 -10.04 1.07
CA LEU A 72 -1.69 -9.15 1.90
C LEU A 72 -2.52 -8.06 2.59
N VAL A 73 -3.52 -7.48 1.91
CA VAL A 73 -4.43 -6.49 2.53
C VAL A 73 -5.21 -7.11 3.69
N GLU A 74 -5.77 -8.30 3.52
CA GLU A 74 -6.47 -9.00 4.60
C GLU A 74 -5.53 -9.40 5.74
N TYR A 75 -4.29 -9.81 5.42
CA TYR A 75 -3.28 -10.04 6.44
C TYR A 75 -3.00 -8.78 7.26
N LEU A 76 -2.88 -7.60 6.64
CA LEU A 76 -2.67 -6.33 7.34
C LEU A 76 -3.82 -5.99 8.31
N LYS A 77 -5.07 -6.28 7.92
CA LYS A 77 -6.25 -6.08 8.79
C LYS A 77 -6.25 -7.00 10.01
N SER A 78 -5.57 -8.14 9.92
CA SER A 78 -5.51 -9.14 11.00
C SER A 78 -4.41 -8.88 12.03
N ILE A 79 -3.54 -7.89 11.80
CA ILE A 79 -2.44 -7.57 12.73
C ILE A 79 -3.04 -7.20 14.08
N PRO A 80 -2.60 -7.81 15.19
CA PRO A 80 -3.25 -7.62 16.47
C PRO A 80 -2.91 -6.25 17.04
N GLU A 81 -3.87 -5.65 17.73
CA GLU A 81 -3.70 -4.37 18.42
C GLU A 81 -2.90 -4.50 19.73
N GLU A 82 -2.70 -5.73 20.21
CA GLU A 82 -1.96 -6.05 21.43
C GLU A 82 -0.55 -6.59 21.12
N PRO A 83 0.50 -6.04 21.76
CA PRO A 83 1.86 -6.56 21.63
C PRO A 83 1.93 -8.06 21.96
N GLY A 84 2.60 -8.85 21.11
CA GLY A 84 2.89 -10.26 21.37
C GLY A 84 1.76 -11.25 21.04
N ARG A 85 0.61 -10.78 20.54
CA ARG A 85 -0.47 -11.66 20.08
C ARG A 85 -0.13 -12.22 18.68
N VAL A 86 -0.32 -13.52 18.48
CA VAL A 86 -0.08 -14.18 17.18
C VAL A 86 -1.28 -13.92 16.27
N THR A 87 -1.03 -13.51 15.01
CA THR A 87 -2.11 -13.34 14.04
C THR A 87 -2.72 -14.69 13.67
N PRO A 88 -4.05 -14.77 13.45
CA PRO A 88 -4.71 -16.02 13.06
C PRO A 88 -4.24 -16.55 11.69
N PHE A 89 -3.55 -15.73 10.89
CA PHE A 89 -2.99 -16.09 9.59
C PHE A 89 -1.49 -16.38 9.60
N GLY A 90 -0.82 -16.31 10.76
CA GLY A 90 0.64 -16.51 10.92
C GLY A 90 1.04 -17.74 11.74
N GLY A 91 0.08 -18.53 12.23
CA GLY A 91 0.33 -19.78 12.94
C GLY A 91 0.49 -20.98 12.00
N PRO A 92 1.20 -22.05 12.40
CA PRO A 92 1.20 -23.31 11.65
C PRO A 92 -0.25 -23.79 11.45
N GLN A 93 -0.56 -24.32 10.27
CA GLN A 93 -1.86 -24.94 9.99
C GLN A 93 -2.09 -26.08 10.98
N GLN A 94 -3.24 -26.04 11.66
CA GLN A 94 -3.75 -27.18 12.45
C GLN A 94 -4.27 -28.26 11.51
#